data_AF-A0AAN9A979-F1
#
_entry.id   AF-A0AAN9A979-F1
#
_cell.length_a   1.000
_cell.length_b   1.000
_cell.length_c   1.000
_cell.angle_alpha   90.00
_cell.angle_beta   90.00
_cell.angle_gamma   90.00
#
_symmetry.space_group_name_H-M   'P 1'
#
loop_
_entity.id
_entity.type
_entity.pdbx_description
1 polymer ?
#
loop_
_entity_poly.entity_id
_entity_poly.type
_entity_poly.pdbx_seq_one_letter_code
_entity_poly.pdbx_strand_id
1 'polypeptide(L)'
;MQLLIRGASQVVQVANRGEMVKLKSSMGDLAILTASESEGLSIAVDSNGLIASVGTDSDICNQFPNVKWDSIVEANGRSVIPGLVDGHTHPVWDGDRVHEFAMK
;
A
#
# COMPACT_ATOMS: atom_id res chain seq x y z
N MET A 1 -14.49 -11.69 -4.96
CA MET A 1 -13.58 -10.72 -4.32
C MET A 1 -13.19 -9.70 -5.38
N GLN A 2 -12.86 -8.47 -5.00
CA GLN A 2 -12.64 -7.40 -5.99
C GLN A 2 -11.25 -7.47 -6.61
N LEU A 3 -10.21 -7.44 -5.79
CA LEU A 3 -8.83 -7.27 -6.26
C LEU A 3 -7.88 -8.21 -5.52
N LEU A 4 -7.03 -8.88 -6.27
CA LEU A 4 -5.85 -9.57 -5.76
C LEU A 4 -4.60 -8.85 -6.26
N ILE A 5 -3.76 -8.37 -5.35
CA ILE A 5 -2.39 -7.96 -5.67
C ILE A 5 -1.51 -9.13 -5.28
N ARG A 6 -0.69 -9.66 -6.19
CA ARG A 6 0.04 -10.92 -5.99
C ARG A 6 1.53 -10.80 -6.29
N GLY A 7 2.36 -11.56 -5.58
CA GLY A 7 3.77 -11.73 -5.92
C GLY A 7 4.68 -10.58 -5.47
N ALA A 8 4.21 -9.69 -4.59
CA ALA A 8 5.03 -8.58 -4.11
C ALA A 8 6.28 -9.09 -3.37
N SER A 9 7.43 -8.44 -3.60
CA SER A 9 8.66 -8.72 -2.84
C SER A 9 8.59 -8.14 -1.43
N GLN A 10 7.89 -7.03 -1.26
CA GLN A 10 7.62 -6.44 0.05
C GLN A 10 6.21 -5.87 0.11
N VAL A 11 5.59 -5.97 1.29
CA VAL A 11 4.38 -5.24 1.64
C VAL A 11 4.68 -4.38 2.87
N VAL A 12 4.61 -3.07 2.72
CA VAL A 12 4.89 -2.11 3.79
C VAL A 12 3.59 -1.83 4.54
N GLN A 13 3.56 -2.19 5.82
CA GLN A 13 2.41 -1.94 6.71
C GLN A 13 2.57 -0.64 7.50
N VAL A 14 3.78 -0.06 7.52
CA VAL A 14 4.20 1.11 8.31
C VAL A 14 4.21 0.81 9.82
N ALA A 15 3.07 0.43 10.37
CA ALA A 15 2.82 0.10 11.76
C ALA A 15 2.35 -1.36 11.90
N ASN A 16 2.54 -1.96 13.08
CA ASN A 16 1.95 -3.27 13.40
C ASN A 16 1.42 -3.30 14.84
N ARG A 17 0.83 -4.43 15.26
CA ARG A 17 0.42 -4.67 16.66
C ARG A 17 -0.48 -3.57 17.28
N GLY A 18 -1.27 -2.89 16.45
CA GLY A 18 -2.21 -1.86 16.91
C GLY A 18 -1.57 -0.49 17.19
N GLU A 19 -0.34 -0.24 16.75
CA GLU A 19 0.26 1.10 16.78
C GLU A 19 -0.58 2.09 15.95
N MET A 20 -1.09 3.14 16.60
CA MET A 20 -1.93 4.15 15.93
C MET A 20 -1.10 5.25 15.25
N VAL A 21 0.07 5.58 15.79
CA VAL A 21 0.97 6.63 15.29
C VAL A 21 2.43 6.25 15.55
N LYS A 22 3.34 6.71 14.69
CA LYS A 22 4.79 6.62 14.89
C LYS A 22 5.38 8.01 15.09
N LEU A 23 6.10 8.20 16.19
CA LEU A 23 6.65 9.49 16.61
C LEU A 23 8.15 9.37 16.90
N LYS A 24 8.90 10.46 16.70
CA LYS A 24 10.33 10.55 17.02
C LYS A 24 11.12 9.38 16.40
N SER A 25 11.92 8.67 17.20
CA SER A 25 12.74 7.54 16.74
C SER A 25 11.92 6.40 16.13
N SER A 26 10.66 6.21 16.54
CA SER A 26 9.79 5.18 15.99
C SER A 26 9.41 5.43 14.53
N MET A 27 9.58 6.66 14.00
CA MET A 27 9.32 6.94 12.58
C MET A 27 10.29 6.20 11.64
N GLY A 28 11.47 5.81 12.13
CA GLY A 28 12.45 5.04 11.36
C GLY A 28 12.27 3.52 11.45
N ASP A 29 11.42 3.03 12.34
CA ASP A 29 11.12 1.61 12.51
C ASP A 29 9.84 1.30 11.74
N LEU A 30 9.93 0.60 10.61
CA LEU A 30 8.79 0.29 9.74
C LEU A 30 8.43 -1.19 9.83
N ALA A 31 7.13 -1.48 9.97
CA ALA A 31 6.61 -2.82 9.79
C ALA A 31 6.59 -3.17 8.29
N ILE A 32 7.41 -4.15 7.91
CA ILE A 32 7.56 -4.61 6.52
C ILE A 32 7.47 -6.13 6.50
N LEU A 33 6.58 -6.66 5.68
CA LEU A 33 6.61 -8.06 5.26
C LEU A 33 7.55 -8.18 4.07
N THR A 34 8.48 -9.13 4.12
CA THR A 34 9.42 -9.40 3.02
C THR A 34 9.21 -10.82 2.54
N ALA A 35 9.07 -10.97 1.23
CA ALA A 35 8.91 -12.26 0.56
C ALA A 35 10.14 -13.16 0.78
N SER A 36 9.93 -14.47 0.64
CA SER A 36 11.03 -15.42 0.55
C SER A 36 11.56 -15.48 -0.90
N GLU A 37 12.68 -16.16 -1.12
CA GLU A 37 13.20 -16.37 -2.49
C GLU A 37 12.23 -17.17 -3.38
N SER A 38 11.45 -18.06 -2.77
CA SER A 38 10.56 -18.99 -3.47
C SER A 38 9.10 -18.55 -3.54
N GLU A 39 8.71 -17.51 -2.79
CA GLU A 39 7.30 -17.16 -2.63
C GLU A 39 7.12 -15.67 -2.32
N GLY A 40 6.24 -15.03 -3.11
CA GLY A 40 5.84 -13.63 -2.96
C GLY A 40 4.72 -13.41 -1.95
N LEU A 41 4.39 -12.13 -1.75
CA LEU A 41 3.32 -11.68 -0.87
C LEU A 41 2.10 -11.23 -1.67
N SER A 42 0.93 -11.48 -1.10
CA SER A 42 -0.36 -11.15 -1.70
C SER A 42 -1.23 -10.31 -0.76
N ILE A 43 -2.05 -9.43 -1.36
CA ILE A 43 -3.08 -8.63 -0.69
C ILE A 43 -4.43 -8.95 -1.36
N ALA A 44 -5.37 -9.42 -0.55
CA ALA A 44 -6.74 -9.69 -0.93
C ALA A 44 -7.64 -8.50 -0.56
N VAL A 45 -8.42 -8.00 -1.53
CA VAL A 45 -9.39 -6.92 -1.34
C VAL A 45 -10.80 -7.43 -1.64
N ASP A 46 -11.72 -7.17 -0.71
CA ASP A 46 -13.12 -7.57 -0.81
C ASP A 46 -13.93 -6.70 -1.80
N SER A 47 -15.20 -7.05 -2.02
CA SER A 47 -16.09 -6.30 -2.92
C SER A 47 -16.41 -4.87 -2.47
N ASN A 48 -16.10 -4.51 -1.22
CA ASN A 48 -16.29 -3.16 -0.69
C ASN A 48 -15.02 -2.30 -0.81
N GLY A 49 -13.94 -2.84 -1.38
CA GLY A 49 -12.65 -2.16 -1.46
C GLY A 49 -11.85 -2.20 -0.17
N LEU A 50 -12.21 -3.08 0.78
CA LEU A 50 -11.49 -3.24 2.05
C LEU A 50 -10.46 -4.37 1.94
N ILE A 51 -9.31 -4.19 2.61
CA ILE A 51 -8.31 -5.24 2.72
C ILE A 51 -8.88 -6.37 3.57
N ALA A 52 -9.08 -7.54 2.96
CA ALA A 52 -9.59 -8.72 3.62
C ALA A 52 -8.46 -9.55 4.25
N SER A 53 -7.29 -9.61 3.61
CA SER A 53 -6.14 -10.35 4.11
C SER A 53 -4.85 -9.92 3.43
N VAL A 54 -3.72 -10.10 4.14
CA VAL A 54 -2.35 -9.89 3.66
C VAL A 54 -1.52 -11.06 4.15
N GLY A 55 -0.78 -11.71 3.26
CA GLY A 55 0.02 -12.89 3.61
C GLY A 55 0.89 -13.35 2.44
N THR A 56 1.41 -14.57 2.52
CA THR A 56 2.06 -15.17 1.35
C THR A 56 1.04 -15.47 0.26
N ASP A 57 1.51 -15.67 -0.96
CA ASP A 57 0.66 -16.14 -2.06
C ASP A 57 -0.13 -17.41 -1.67
N SER A 58 0.52 -18.37 -1.02
CA SER A 58 -0.14 -19.61 -0.56
C SER A 58 -1.14 -19.36 0.55
N ASP A 59 -0.86 -18.47 1.51
CA ASP A 59 -1.81 -18.13 2.58
C ASP A 59 -3.12 -17.61 1.98
N ILE A 60 -3.03 -16.69 1.03
CA ILE A 60 -4.21 -16.11 0.37
C ILE A 60 -4.94 -17.16 -0.47
N CYS A 61 -4.22 -18.00 -1.21
CA CYS A 61 -4.85 -19.09 -1.98
C CYS A 61 -5.58 -20.10 -1.08
N ASN A 62 -4.98 -20.46 0.06
CA ASN A 62 -5.58 -21.39 1.02
C ASN A 62 -6.77 -20.81 1.76
N GLN A 63 -6.73 -19.49 2.06
CA GLN A 63 -7.83 -18.80 2.71
C GLN A 63 -9.02 -18.58 1.76
N PHE A 64 -8.76 -18.45 0.46
CA PHE A 64 -9.77 -18.16 -0.57
C PHE A 64 -9.71 -19.13 -1.78
N PRO A 65 -9.84 -20.45 -1.58
CA PRO A 65 -9.48 -21.46 -2.58
C PRO A 65 -10.39 -21.49 -3.83
N ASN A 66 -11.62 -20.97 -3.72
CA ASN A 66 -12.62 -21.01 -4.79
C ASN A 66 -13.17 -19.61 -5.13
N VAL A 67 -12.41 -18.57 -4.79
CA VAL A 67 -12.81 -17.21 -5.07
C VAL A 67 -12.47 -16.85 -6.51
N LYS A 68 -13.42 -16.20 -7.20
CA LYS A 68 -13.13 -15.43 -8.40
C LYS A 68 -12.79 -13.99 -8.03
N TRP A 69 -11.71 -13.50 -8.62
CA TRP A 69 -11.23 -12.13 -8.48
C TRP A 69 -11.67 -11.33 -9.70
N ASP A 70 -12.23 -10.14 -9.49
CA ASP A 70 -12.63 -9.27 -10.60
C ASP A 70 -11.40 -8.68 -11.30
N SER A 71 -10.32 -8.43 -10.54
CA SER A 71 -9.04 -7.96 -11.05
C SER A 71 -7.87 -8.62 -10.32
N ILE A 72 -6.78 -8.85 -11.05
CA ILE A 72 -5.51 -9.35 -10.52
C ILE A 72 -4.38 -8.44 -10.98
N VAL A 73 -3.50 -8.04 -10.05
CA VAL A 73 -2.33 -7.20 -10.31
C VAL A 73 -1.07 -7.97 -9.92
N GLU A 74 -0.19 -8.19 -10.88
CA GLU A 74 1.11 -8.85 -10.69
C GLU A 74 2.17 -7.85 -10.19
N ALA A 75 2.57 -8.01 -8.93
CA ALA A 75 3.53 -7.15 -8.22
C ALA A 75 4.94 -7.80 -8.08
N ASN A 76 5.24 -8.83 -8.88
CA ASN A 76 6.53 -9.54 -8.89
C ASN A 76 7.72 -8.58 -8.93
N GLY A 77 8.63 -8.71 -7.95
CA GLY A 77 9.83 -7.88 -7.84
C GLY A 77 9.60 -6.46 -7.32
N ARG A 78 8.38 -6.11 -6.92
CA ARG A 78 7.99 -4.75 -6.49
C ARG A 78 7.66 -4.71 -5.00
N SER A 79 7.72 -3.51 -4.43
CA SER A 79 7.19 -3.23 -3.11
C SER A 79 5.81 -2.59 -3.22
N VAL A 80 4.85 -3.09 -2.44
CA VAL A 80 3.52 -2.50 -2.31
C VAL A 80 3.50 -1.65 -1.04
N ILE A 81 3.14 -0.38 -1.18
CA ILE A 81 3.05 0.58 -0.09
C ILE A 81 1.61 1.11 0.04
N PRO A 82 1.21 1.61 1.22
CA PRO A 82 -0.04 2.33 1.35
C PRO A 82 -0.05 3.55 0.43
N GLY A 83 -1.25 3.98 0.02
CA GLY A 83 -1.40 5.23 -0.73
C GLY A 83 -0.80 6.40 0.05
N LEU A 84 -0.08 7.27 -0.65
CA LEU A 84 0.48 8.46 -0.03
C LEU A 84 -0.65 9.40 0.40
N VAL A 85 -0.48 10.03 1.57
CA VAL A 85 -1.41 11.03 2.08
C VAL A 85 -0.74 12.40 1.96
N ASP A 86 -1.32 13.27 1.15
CA ASP A 86 -0.94 14.67 1.12
C ASP A 86 -1.60 15.41 2.29
N GLY A 87 -0.79 15.69 3.32
CA GLY A 87 -1.27 16.33 4.54
C GLY A 87 -1.52 17.83 4.41
N HIS A 88 -1.08 18.47 3.32
CA HIS A 88 -1.25 19.91 3.13
C HIS A 88 -1.21 20.29 1.65
N THR A 89 -2.36 20.68 1.11
CA THR A 89 -2.47 21.10 -0.28
C THR A 89 -3.43 22.29 -0.43
N HIS A 90 -3.24 23.06 -1.51
CA HIS A 90 -4.13 24.13 -1.94
C HIS A 90 -4.76 23.72 -3.28
N PRO A 91 -5.80 22.86 -3.28
CA PRO A 91 -6.25 22.17 -4.49
C PRO A 91 -6.98 23.10 -5.46
N VAL A 92 -7.55 24.20 -4.95
CA VAL A 92 -8.10 25.28 -5.76
C VAL A 92 -7.17 26.47 -5.60
N TRP A 93 -6.50 26.82 -6.70
CA TRP A 93 -5.70 28.04 -6.82
C TRP A 93 -5.94 28.65 -8.21
N ASP A 94 -5.70 29.95 -8.34
CA ASP A 94 -5.86 30.66 -9.61
C ASP A 94 -4.53 31.32 -10.01
N GLY A 95 -4.11 31.06 -11.25
CA GLY A 95 -2.87 31.58 -11.83
C GLY A 95 -1.62 31.18 -11.06
N ASP A 96 -0.56 31.99 -11.15
CA ASP A 96 0.65 31.85 -10.38
C ASP A 96 1.12 33.19 -9.80
N ARG A 97 2.13 33.15 -8.93
CA ARG A 97 2.74 34.34 -8.32
C ARG A 97 4.08 34.70 -8.97
N VAL A 98 4.36 34.23 -10.18
CA VAL A 98 5.66 34.46 -10.85
C VAL A 98 5.87 35.94 -11.14
N HIS A 99 4.81 36.68 -11.50
CA HIS A 99 4.89 38.11 -11.79
C HIS A 99 5.30 38.97 -10.58
N GLU A 100 5.05 38.50 -9.34
CA GLU A 100 5.47 39.20 -8.12
C GLU A 100 7.00 39.23 -7.95
N PHE A 101 7.73 38.29 -8.56
CA PHE A 101 9.20 38.27 -8.53
C PHE A 101 9.81 39.41 -9.35
N ALA A 102 9.12 39.90 -10.39
CA ALA A 102 9.58 41.02 -11.21
C ALA A 102 9.30 42.40 -10.59
N MET A 103 8.57 42.46 -9.46
CA MET A 103 8.28 43.69 -8.71
C MET A 103 9.30 44.00 -7.59
N LYS A 104 10.33 43.14 -7.42
CA LYS A 104 11.50 43.43 -6.58
C LYS A 104 12.60 44.07 -7.41
#